data_AF-A0AA97GDN8-F1
#
_entry.id   AF-A0AA97GDN8-F1
#
_cell.length_a   1.000
_cell.length_b   1.000
_cell.length_c   1.000
_cell.angle_alpha   90.00
_cell.angle_beta   90.00
_cell.angle_gamma   90.00
#
_symmetry.space_group_name_H-M   'P 1'
#
loop_
_entity.id
_entity.type
_entity.pdbx_description
1 polymer ?
#
loop_
_entity_poly.entity_id
_entity_poly.type
_entity_poly.pdbx_seq_one_letter_code
_entity_poly.pdbx_strand_id
1 'polypeptide(L)'
;MSLVNLTKLLLVIILSSVISILFYRYFFVIENNSQSVEKQERTVLYWYDPMYPNTKFDQPGKSPFMDMDLVPKYADENLASANSKGVTINPTQTQNLGLKTVDVKWGKLNYDLTFPAEIAFNDHQFAIVQARENGFVEKVYPFTVGERIQKGVPIAELTIPAWVEAQSEYLALKQMNASQQDLNSVIERLRLNGMPEGALSQFIKTGKVQTRFTIQAPISGVITALNLRLGMNVSKEVVIAQIQGTDPLWINASVPQSVAELLNQQTQFTVSIPAYPSQLFTVKNWLILPSADQASRTINIRTEIADPNHLLKPGMTAYLNLVAEGNESLLIPSQAIVDSGKEQHVIAVGENGEFIPKRVRVLSESQQMTAISEGLQVGEHIVTQGIFLIDSEANIAGALAKMEALPEVSASSNHSSHKSQE
;
A
#
# COMPACT_ATOMS: atom_id res chain seq x y z
N MET A 1 -51.06 44.86 51.72
CA MET A 1 -49.98 43.86 51.72
C MET A 1 -49.64 43.59 53.19
N SER A 2 -49.99 42.40 53.70
CA SER A 2 -50.12 42.17 55.15
C SER A 2 -48.77 42.27 55.87
N LEU A 3 -48.80 42.76 57.11
CA LEU A 3 -47.66 42.92 58.02
C LEU A 3 -46.79 41.65 58.15
N VAL A 4 -47.39 40.49 57.87
CA VAL A 4 -46.76 39.15 57.87
C VAL A 4 -45.79 38.93 56.69
N ASN A 5 -45.98 39.61 55.56
CA ASN A 5 -45.07 39.49 54.41
C ASN A 5 -43.84 40.39 54.55
N LEU A 6 -43.97 41.53 55.24
CA LEU A 6 -42.85 42.43 55.51
C LEU A 6 -41.85 41.82 56.51
N THR A 7 -42.35 41.14 57.55
CA THR A 7 -41.49 40.45 58.53
C THR A 7 -40.76 39.25 57.93
N LYS A 8 -41.40 38.51 57.01
CA LYS A 8 -40.73 37.43 56.27
C LYS A 8 -39.65 37.94 55.32
N LEU A 9 -39.87 39.08 54.65
CA LEU A 9 -38.86 39.68 53.76
C LEU A 9 -37.63 40.16 54.56
N LEU A 10 -37.86 40.79 55.71
CA LEU A 10 -36.79 41.28 56.59
C LEU A 10 -35.96 40.13 57.18
N LEU A 11 -36.60 39.01 57.52
CA LEU A 11 -35.91 37.83 58.04
C LEU A 11 -35.04 37.14 56.97
N VAL A 12 -35.48 37.13 55.70
CA VAL A 12 -34.68 36.62 54.58
C VAL A 12 -33.45 37.49 54.29
N ILE A 13 -33.57 38.81 54.39
CA ILE A 13 -32.44 39.74 54.20
C ILE A 13 -31.42 39.62 55.34
N ILE A 14 -31.87 39.42 56.57
CA ILE A 14 -30.98 39.19 57.71
C ILE A 14 -30.27 37.83 57.57
N LEU A 15 -30.99 36.79 57.13
CA LEU A 15 -30.41 35.46 56.93
C LEU A 15 -29.36 35.47 55.81
N SER A 16 -29.60 36.18 54.70
CA SER A 16 -28.63 36.30 53.61
C SER A 16 -27.39 37.11 53.99
N SER A 17 -27.56 38.16 54.82
CA SER A 17 -26.43 38.94 55.36
C SER A 17 -25.56 38.11 56.30
N VAL A 18 -26.16 37.32 57.20
CA VAL A 18 -25.41 36.43 58.10
C VAL A 18 -24.70 35.31 57.34
N ILE A 19 -25.33 34.73 56.31
CA ILE A 19 -24.70 33.74 55.45
C ILE A 19 -23.54 34.35 54.66
N SER A 20 -23.67 35.58 54.16
CA SER A 20 -22.58 36.28 53.44
C SER A 20 -21.40 36.60 54.36
N ILE A 21 -21.64 37.01 55.61
CA ILE A 21 -20.59 37.25 56.61
C ILE A 21 -19.91 35.94 57.02
N LEU A 22 -20.66 34.85 57.17
CA LEU A 22 -20.10 33.53 57.46
C LEU A 22 -19.29 32.99 56.27
N PHE A 23 -19.75 33.20 55.04
CA PHE A 23 -19.01 32.83 53.83
C PHE A 23 -17.74 33.66 53.68
N TYR A 24 -17.79 34.96 53.98
CA TYR A 24 -16.60 35.82 53.97
C TYR A 24 -15.61 35.44 55.09
N ARG A 25 -16.08 35.08 56.29
CA ARG A 25 -15.18 34.57 57.35
C ARG A 25 -14.63 33.19 57.02
N TYR A 26 -15.40 32.31 56.38
CA TYR A 26 -14.92 30.99 55.97
C TYR A 26 -13.88 31.11 54.85
N PHE A 27 -14.11 31.98 53.87
CA PHE A 27 -13.19 32.20 52.75
C PHE A 27 -11.92 32.98 53.19
N PHE A 28 -12.05 33.99 54.05
CA PHE A 28 -10.91 34.78 54.55
C PHE A 28 -10.09 34.07 55.64
N VAL A 29 -10.65 33.06 56.33
CA VAL A 29 -9.88 32.18 57.24
C VAL A 29 -9.12 31.10 56.47
N ILE A 30 -9.54 30.76 55.24
CA ILE A 30 -8.76 29.88 54.35
C ILE A 30 -7.59 30.64 53.69
N GLU A 31 -7.72 31.95 53.47
CA GLU A 31 -6.68 32.79 52.86
C GLU A 31 -5.58 33.27 53.84
N ASN A 32 -5.78 33.08 55.16
CA ASN A 32 -4.79 33.42 56.19
C ASN A 32 -4.20 32.20 56.93
N ASN A 33 -4.38 31.00 56.38
CA ASN A 33 -3.51 29.88 56.73
C ASN A 33 -2.33 29.83 55.76
N SER A 34 -1.58 30.94 55.74
CA SER A 34 -0.17 30.91 55.41
C SER A 34 0.45 29.87 56.32
N GLN A 35 0.61 28.65 55.81
CA GLN A 35 1.54 27.70 56.38
C GLN A 35 2.83 28.48 56.54
N SER A 36 3.19 28.75 57.79
CA SER A 36 4.57 28.88 58.18
C SER A 36 5.26 27.66 57.58
N VAL A 37 5.88 27.85 56.43
CA VAL A 37 6.90 26.94 55.92
C VAL A 37 7.98 27.02 56.99
N GLU A 38 7.86 26.12 57.95
CA GLU A 38 9.01 25.64 58.70
C GLU A 38 10.02 25.33 57.61
N LYS A 39 11.04 26.18 57.51
CA LYS A 39 12.12 26.04 56.56
C LYS A 39 12.84 24.78 57.00
N GLN A 40 12.34 23.61 56.57
CA GLN A 40 13.09 22.38 56.60
C GLN A 40 14.37 22.72 55.84
N GLU A 41 15.44 22.89 56.59
CA GLU A 41 16.76 23.08 56.04
C GLU A 41 17.02 21.88 55.14
N ARG A 42 16.89 22.09 53.81
CA ARG A 42 17.19 21.04 52.84
C ARG A 42 18.60 20.56 53.13
N THR A 43 18.74 19.28 53.43
CA THR A 43 20.03 18.70 53.77
C THR A 43 20.92 18.73 52.54
N VAL A 44 21.91 19.62 52.58
CA VAL A 44 22.94 19.70 51.54
C VAL A 44 23.86 18.50 51.72
N LEU A 45 23.96 17.67 50.68
CA LEU A 45 24.70 16.41 50.72
C LEU A 45 26.19 16.64 50.47
N TYR A 46 26.49 17.55 49.53
CA TYR A 46 27.82 18.10 49.26
C TYR A 46 27.69 19.34 48.36
N TRP A 47 28.74 20.14 48.34
CA TRP A 47 28.94 21.28 47.45
C TRP A 47 29.86 20.86 46.30
N TYR A 48 29.64 21.37 45.09
CA TYR A 48 30.49 21.04 43.95
C TYR A 48 30.70 22.25 43.03
N ASP A 49 31.79 22.18 42.25
CA ASP A 49 32.07 23.15 41.19
C ASP A 49 31.36 22.69 39.90
N PRO A 50 30.47 23.51 39.30
CA PRO A 50 29.77 23.17 38.05
C PRO A 50 30.69 22.76 36.89
N MET A 51 31.95 23.22 36.87
CA MET A 51 32.93 22.90 35.83
C MET A 51 33.78 21.65 36.15
N TYR A 52 33.83 21.24 37.43
CA TYR A 52 34.50 20.02 37.89
C TYR A 52 33.57 19.20 38.80
N PRO A 53 32.51 18.59 38.24
CA PRO A 53 31.44 17.95 39.02
C PRO A 53 31.85 16.67 39.76
N ASN A 54 33.05 16.13 39.50
CA ASN A 54 33.55 14.92 40.15
C ASN A 54 34.15 15.17 41.55
N THR A 55 34.47 16.43 41.88
CA THR A 55 35.03 16.84 43.19
C THR A 55 33.93 17.34 44.11
N LYS A 56 33.83 16.73 45.29
CA LYS A 56 32.79 17.01 46.30
C LYS A 56 33.41 17.73 47.50
N PHE A 57 32.73 18.75 47.99
CA PHE A 57 33.14 19.56 49.13
C PHE A 57 32.07 19.51 50.22
N ASP A 58 32.49 19.46 51.48
CA ASP A 58 31.56 19.30 52.60
C ASP A 58 31.01 20.64 53.13
N GLN A 59 31.56 21.77 52.68
CA GLN A 59 31.22 23.11 53.15
C GLN A 59 31.00 24.11 52.01
N PRO A 60 30.13 25.11 52.20
CA PRO A 60 30.03 26.26 51.28
C PRO A 60 31.34 27.03 51.25
N GLY A 61 31.74 27.48 50.07
CA GLY A 61 32.95 28.28 49.90
C GLY A 61 33.30 28.50 48.44
N LYS A 62 34.45 29.14 48.20
CA LYS A 62 34.99 29.31 46.86
C LYS A 62 35.72 28.05 46.41
N SER A 63 35.53 27.66 45.15
CA SER A 63 36.22 26.54 44.50
C SER A 63 37.73 26.77 44.51
N PRO A 64 38.54 25.80 44.96
CA PRO A 64 40.00 25.86 44.92
C PRO A 64 40.57 25.98 43.50
N PHE A 65 39.76 25.66 42.48
CA PHE A 65 40.19 25.62 41.10
C PHE A 65 39.95 26.94 40.34
N MET A 66 38.91 27.70 40.70
CA MET A 66 38.43 28.82 39.89
C MET A 66 37.88 30.02 40.70
N ASP A 67 38.06 30.10 42.02
CA ASP A 67 37.63 31.23 42.88
C ASP A 67 36.14 31.62 42.76
N MET A 68 35.31 30.71 42.22
CA MET A 68 33.85 30.84 42.09
C MET A 68 33.14 30.13 43.24
N ASP A 69 31.94 30.60 43.60
CA ASP A 69 31.16 30.02 44.68
C ASP A 69 30.69 28.60 44.33
N LEU A 70 30.93 27.66 45.24
CA LEU A 70 30.45 26.28 45.12
C LEU A 70 28.92 26.26 45.19
N VAL A 71 28.30 25.33 44.46
CA VAL A 71 26.84 25.18 44.41
C VAL A 71 26.41 24.00 45.30
N PRO A 72 25.36 24.15 46.14
CA PRO A 72 24.90 23.07 47.01
C PRO A 72 24.11 22.03 46.20
N LYS A 73 24.40 20.74 46.44
CA LYS A 73 23.60 19.64 45.93
C LYS A 73 22.72 19.05 47.03
N TYR A 74 21.42 19.01 46.80
CA TYR A 74 20.43 18.62 47.81
C TYR A 74 20.11 17.12 47.75
N ALA A 75 19.78 16.52 48.89
CA ALA A 75 19.39 15.10 48.99
C ALA A 75 18.15 14.77 48.14
N ASP A 76 17.24 15.74 48.03
CA ASP A 76 15.92 15.61 47.41
C ASP A 76 16.01 15.40 45.88
N GLU A 77 17.07 15.90 45.24
CA GLU A 77 17.33 15.70 43.80
C GLU A 77 17.64 14.25 43.46
N ASN A 78 18.27 13.50 44.38
CA ASN A 78 18.56 12.08 44.20
C ASN A 78 17.31 11.20 44.39
N LEU A 79 16.37 11.57 45.26
CA LEU A 79 15.16 10.77 45.49
C LEU A 79 14.12 10.91 44.38
N ALA A 80 14.03 12.08 43.73
CA ALA A 80 13.20 12.24 42.54
C ALA A 80 13.83 11.59 41.29
N SER A 81 15.16 11.67 41.13
CA SER A 81 15.88 11.19 39.92
C SER A 81 16.27 9.71 39.94
N ALA A 82 16.26 9.05 41.10
CA ALA A 82 16.62 7.63 41.19
C ALA A 82 15.48 6.69 40.71
N ASN A 83 14.22 7.14 40.78
CA ASN A 83 13.05 6.34 40.38
C ASN A 83 12.20 6.94 39.25
N SER A 84 12.48 8.17 38.78
CA SER A 84 11.78 8.72 37.62
C SER A 84 12.28 8.05 36.33
N LYS A 85 11.33 7.51 35.55
CA LYS A 85 11.60 6.92 34.24
C LYS A 85 11.72 7.97 33.13
N GLY A 86 11.41 9.24 33.44
CA GLY A 86 11.44 10.36 32.51
C GLY A 86 12.28 11.55 32.99
N VAL A 87 12.30 12.59 32.16
CA VAL A 87 12.96 13.88 32.40
C VAL A 87 11.92 14.98 32.62
N THR A 88 12.11 15.79 33.66
CA THR A 88 11.25 16.95 33.93
C THR A 88 11.91 18.20 33.35
N ILE A 89 11.21 18.90 32.47
CA ILE A 89 11.69 20.14 31.84
C ILE A 89 10.80 21.29 32.30
N ASN A 90 11.39 22.48 32.48
CA ASN A 90 10.65 23.64 32.95
C ASN A 90 9.49 23.99 31.98
N PRO A 91 8.24 24.13 32.46
CA PRO A 91 7.08 24.45 31.61
C PRO A 91 7.24 25.71 30.76
N THR A 92 8.00 26.71 31.22
CA THR A 92 8.27 27.94 30.45
C THR A 92 9.18 27.67 29.25
N GLN A 93 10.14 26.74 29.37
CA GLN A 93 11.04 26.35 28.29
C GLN A 93 10.30 25.53 27.24
N THR A 94 9.43 24.60 27.66
CA THR A 94 8.63 23.79 26.74
C THR A 94 7.60 24.65 25.98
N GLN A 95 7.02 25.65 26.64
CA GLN A 95 6.11 26.61 25.99
C GLN A 95 6.84 27.50 24.98
N ASN A 96 8.02 28.03 25.31
CA ASN A 96 8.84 28.82 24.39
C ASN A 96 9.31 28.02 23.17
N LEU A 97 9.52 26.71 23.34
CA LEU A 97 9.85 25.79 22.26
C LEU A 97 8.66 25.53 21.31
N GLY A 98 7.44 25.88 21.71
CA GLY A 98 6.24 25.59 20.93
C GLY A 98 5.95 24.09 20.83
N LEU A 99 6.23 23.35 21.92
CA LEU A 99 6.02 21.92 21.99
C LEU A 99 4.54 21.59 21.75
N LYS A 100 4.28 20.58 20.90
CA LYS A 100 2.95 20.05 20.65
C LYS A 100 2.89 18.59 20.99
N THR A 101 1.76 18.19 21.54
CA THR A 101 1.44 16.81 21.86
C THR A 101 0.20 16.36 21.09
N VAL A 102 0.11 15.06 20.83
CA VAL A 102 -1.04 14.41 20.21
C VAL A 102 -1.37 13.14 20.99
N ASP A 103 -2.65 12.80 21.04
CA ASP A 103 -3.10 11.57 21.69
C ASP A 103 -2.89 10.37 20.76
N VAL A 104 -2.40 9.26 21.30
CA VAL A 104 -2.34 7.98 20.60
C VAL A 104 -3.76 7.49 20.33
N LYS A 105 -4.08 7.21 19.06
CA LYS A 105 -5.42 6.75 18.65
C LYS A 105 -5.38 5.29 18.24
N TRP A 106 -6.49 4.59 18.42
CA TRP A 106 -6.72 3.29 17.79
C TRP A 106 -7.46 3.50 16.47
N GLY A 107 -6.98 2.93 15.38
CA GLY A 107 -7.63 3.04 14.09
C GLY A 107 -6.93 2.28 12.98
N LYS A 108 -7.47 2.38 11.77
CA LYS A 108 -6.89 1.78 10.57
C LYS A 108 -5.98 2.79 9.87
N LEU A 109 -4.81 2.33 9.45
CA LEU A 109 -3.90 3.15 8.64
C LEU A 109 -4.39 3.19 7.19
N ASN A 110 -4.54 4.37 6.62
CA ASN A 110 -4.91 4.53 5.21
C ASN A 110 -3.66 4.49 4.34
N TYR A 111 -3.64 3.60 3.37
CA TYR A 111 -2.60 3.47 2.36
C TYR A 111 -3.01 4.17 1.08
N ASP A 112 -2.09 4.96 0.53
CA ASP A 112 -2.18 5.55 -0.79
C ASP A 112 -0.84 5.32 -1.48
N LEU A 113 -0.79 4.28 -2.30
CA LEU A 113 0.43 3.77 -2.90
C LEU A 113 0.31 3.79 -4.43
N THR A 114 1.36 4.22 -5.10
CA THR A 114 1.44 4.25 -6.56
C THR A 114 2.48 3.26 -7.06
N PHE A 115 2.07 2.39 -7.96
CA PHE A 115 2.95 1.37 -8.55
C PHE A 115 3.14 1.60 -10.06
N PRO A 116 4.35 1.38 -10.59
CA PRO A 116 4.57 1.42 -12.02
C PRO A 116 3.83 0.26 -12.71
N ALA A 117 3.28 0.55 -13.88
CA ALA A 117 2.58 -0.42 -14.70
C ALA A 117 2.85 -0.20 -16.19
N GLU A 118 2.64 -1.25 -16.97
CA GLU A 118 2.79 -1.23 -18.42
C GLU A 118 1.51 -1.69 -19.10
N ILE A 119 1.10 -0.96 -20.14
CA ILE A 119 0.00 -1.36 -21.02
C ILE A 119 0.53 -2.43 -21.98
N ALA A 120 -0.09 -3.59 -21.98
CA ALA A 120 0.28 -4.73 -22.81
C ALA A 120 -0.87 -5.17 -23.71
N PHE A 121 -0.53 -5.92 -24.75
CA PHE A 121 -1.52 -6.66 -25.52
C PHE A 121 -2.26 -7.66 -24.63
N ASN A 122 -3.48 -7.96 -25.02
CA ASN A 122 -4.28 -8.98 -24.35
C ASN A 122 -3.95 -10.36 -24.93
N ASP A 123 -3.25 -11.20 -24.16
CA ASP A 123 -2.87 -12.53 -24.62
C ASP A 123 -4.06 -13.50 -24.70
N HIS A 124 -5.23 -13.17 -24.14
CA HIS A 124 -6.46 -13.93 -24.42
C HIS A 124 -6.98 -13.66 -25.85
N GLN A 125 -6.63 -12.52 -26.44
CA GLN A 125 -6.95 -12.17 -27.82
C GLN A 125 -5.71 -12.34 -28.71
N PHE A 126 -5.12 -13.53 -28.67
CA PHE A 126 -3.93 -13.87 -29.45
C PHE A 126 -4.28 -14.85 -30.57
N ALA A 127 -4.01 -14.47 -31.82
CA ALA A 127 -4.24 -15.34 -32.97
C ALA A 127 -2.98 -15.50 -33.83
N ILE A 128 -2.57 -16.76 -34.00
CA ILE A 128 -1.54 -17.15 -34.98
C ILE A 128 -2.26 -17.73 -36.20
N VAL A 129 -2.03 -17.13 -37.36
CA VAL A 129 -2.54 -17.60 -38.64
C VAL A 129 -1.49 -18.48 -39.31
N GLN A 130 -1.86 -19.71 -39.64
CA GLN A 130 -1.03 -20.70 -40.34
C GLN A 130 -1.84 -21.34 -41.47
N ALA A 131 -1.15 -21.83 -42.49
CA ALA A 131 -1.79 -22.62 -43.53
C ALA A 131 -2.15 -24.01 -43.00
N ARG A 132 -3.33 -24.51 -43.40
CA ARG A 132 -3.77 -25.88 -43.05
C ARG A 132 -3.05 -26.94 -43.88
N GLU A 133 -2.63 -26.58 -45.09
CA GLU A 133 -1.94 -27.43 -46.04
C GLU A 133 -0.86 -26.64 -46.80
N ASN A 134 0.07 -27.36 -47.41
CA ASN A 134 1.13 -26.76 -48.19
C ASN A 134 0.57 -26.12 -49.48
N GLY A 135 1.16 -25.00 -49.88
CA GLY A 135 0.71 -24.25 -51.05
C GLY A 135 1.69 -23.16 -51.45
N PHE A 136 1.26 -22.29 -52.34
CA PHE A 136 2.04 -21.12 -52.78
C PHE A 136 1.21 -19.85 -52.76
N VAL A 137 1.87 -18.73 -52.51
CA VAL A 137 1.26 -17.40 -52.41
C VAL A 137 0.97 -16.85 -53.79
N GLU A 138 -0.29 -16.58 -54.09
CA GLU A 138 -0.69 -15.91 -55.33
C GLU A 138 -0.88 -14.41 -55.15
N LYS A 139 -1.30 -13.97 -53.96
CA LYS A 139 -1.51 -12.56 -53.66
C LYS A 139 -1.30 -12.27 -52.18
N VAL A 140 -0.74 -11.10 -51.90
CA VAL A 140 -0.62 -10.55 -50.54
C VAL A 140 -1.30 -9.20 -50.55
N TYR A 141 -2.20 -8.97 -49.60
CA TYR A 141 -2.82 -7.67 -49.43
C TYR A 141 -1.83 -6.69 -48.79
N PRO A 142 -1.97 -5.37 -49.02
CA PRO A 142 -1.00 -4.38 -48.57
C PRO A 142 -1.12 -4.12 -47.06
N PHE A 143 -0.70 -5.10 -46.25
CA PHE A 143 -0.59 -4.98 -44.80
C PHE A 143 0.86 -5.05 -44.36
N THR A 144 1.21 -4.33 -43.30
CA THR A 144 2.52 -4.44 -42.65
C THR A 144 2.40 -4.65 -41.14
N VAL A 145 3.50 -5.07 -40.52
CA VAL A 145 3.61 -5.20 -39.06
C VAL A 145 3.39 -3.84 -38.42
N GLY A 146 2.57 -3.81 -37.36
CA GLY A 146 2.15 -2.60 -36.64
C GLY A 146 0.82 -2.02 -37.11
N GLU A 147 0.28 -2.48 -38.25
CA GLU A 147 -1.03 -2.03 -38.71
C GLU A 147 -2.18 -2.75 -38.00
N ARG A 148 -3.32 -2.06 -37.93
CA ARG A 148 -4.56 -2.59 -37.38
C ARG A 148 -5.35 -3.30 -38.45
N ILE A 149 -5.94 -4.44 -38.08
CA ILE A 149 -6.79 -5.25 -38.95
C ILE A 149 -8.08 -5.63 -38.25
N GLN A 150 -9.19 -5.68 -39.00
CA GLN A 150 -10.48 -6.14 -38.50
C GLN A 150 -10.69 -7.62 -38.82
N LYS A 151 -11.46 -8.30 -37.98
CA LYS A 151 -11.88 -9.68 -38.23
C LYS A 151 -12.53 -9.82 -39.61
N GLY A 152 -12.10 -10.83 -40.37
CA GLY A 152 -12.62 -11.16 -41.70
C GLY A 152 -11.91 -10.46 -42.86
N VAL A 153 -11.05 -9.47 -42.59
CA VAL A 153 -10.27 -8.80 -43.63
C VAL A 153 -9.27 -9.79 -44.26
N PRO A 154 -9.15 -9.84 -45.60
CA PRO A 154 -8.25 -10.76 -46.28
C PRO A 154 -6.79 -10.33 -46.18
N ILE A 155 -5.90 -11.27 -45.84
CA ILE A 155 -4.46 -11.06 -45.65
C ILE A 155 -3.67 -11.55 -46.86
N ALA A 156 -4.01 -12.73 -47.38
CA ALA A 156 -3.35 -13.34 -48.53
C ALA A 156 -4.29 -14.30 -49.28
N GLU A 157 -3.97 -14.58 -50.54
CA GLU A 157 -4.57 -15.65 -51.34
C GLU A 157 -3.52 -16.73 -51.60
N LEU A 158 -3.85 -17.98 -51.26
CA LEU A 158 -2.98 -19.15 -51.40
C LEU A 158 -3.63 -20.17 -52.33
N THR A 159 -2.82 -20.85 -53.13
CA THR A 159 -3.27 -22.04 -53.85
C THR A 159 -2.83 -23.31 -53.15
N ILE A 160 -3.80 -24.17 -52.84
CA ILE A 160 -3.62 -25.41 -52.08
C ILE A 160 -4.11 -26.59 -52.93
N PRO A 161 -3.19 -27.39 -53.51
CA PRO A 161 -3.56 -28.51 -54.38
C PRO A 161 -4.06 -29.74 -53.62
N ALA A 162 -3.73 -29.86 -52.33
CA ALA A 162 -3.96 -31.07 -51.52
C ALA A 162 -5.43 -31.55 -51.47
N TRP A 163 -6.40 -30.65 -51.68
CA TRP A 163 -7.83 -31.00 -51.59
C TRP A 163 -8.49 -31.26 -52.95
N VAL A 164 -7.78 -31.12 -54.07
CA VAL A 164 -8.37 -31.21 -55.42
C VAL A 164 -8.89 -32.63 -55.73
N GLU A 165 -8.16 -33.65 -55.31
CA GLU A 165 -8.52 -35.05 -55.53
C GLU A 165 -9.85 -35.41 -54.84
N ALA A 166 -9.94 -35.17 -53.53
CA ALA A 166 -11.15 -35.44 -52.75
C ALA A 166 -12.35 -34.59 -53.20
N GLN A 167 -12.13 -33.34 -53.64
CA GLN A 167 -13.19 -32.53 -54.26
C GLN A 167 -13.69 -33.14 -55.58
N SER A 168 -12.78 -33.64 -56.41
CA SER A 168 -13.15 -34.26 -57.70
C SER A 168 -13.91 -35.57 -57.49
N GLU A 169 -13.50 -36.37 -56.49
CA GLU A 169 -14.21 -37.58 -56.06
C GLU A 169 -15.65 -37.26 -55.59
N TYR A 170 -15.83 -36.23 -54.77
CA TYR A 170 -17.17 -35.79 -54.33
C TYR A 170 -18.06 -35.41 -55.52
N LEU A 171 -17.54 -34.68 -56.50
CA LEU A 171 -18.30 -34.29 -57.68
C LEU A 171 -18.65 -35.49 -58.57
N ALA A 172 -17.74 -36.46 -58.71
CA ALA A 172 -18.01 -37.70 -59.44
C ALA A 172 -19.11 -38.53 -58.76
N LEU A 173 -19.04 -38.72 -57.43
CA LEU A 173 -20.07 -39.42 -56.66
C LEU A 173 -21.43 -38.72 -56.75
N LYS A 174 -21.44 -37.39 -56.75
CA LYS A 174 -22.65 -36.59 -56.93
C LYS A 174 -23.25 -36.78 -58.32
N GLN A 175 -22.43 -36.88 -59.38
CA GLN A 175 -22.90 -37.17 -60.73
C GLN A 175 -23.46 -38.60 -60.87
N MET A 176 -22.93 -39.56 -60.11
CA MET A 176 -23.37 -40.94 -60.07
C MET A 176 -24.61 -41.18 -59.18
N ASN A 177 -25.18 -40.12 -58.58
CA ASN A 177 -26.28 -40.21 -57.61
C ASN A 177 -25.97 -41.18 -56.45
N ALA A 178 -24.74 -41.14 -55.93
CA ALA A 178 -24.33 -41.93 -54.77
C ALA A 178 -25.16 -41.61 -53.51
N SER A 179 -25.12 -42.49 -52.51
CA SER A 179 -25.88 -42.30 -51.28
C SER A 179 -25.40 -41.05 -50.53
N GLN A 180 -26.29 -40.44 -49.74
CA GLN A 180 -25.92 -39.28 -48.91
C GLN A 180 -24.83 -39.61 -47.89
N GLN A 181 -24.76 -40.87 -47.45
CA GLN A 181 -23.72 -41.36 -46.54
C GLN A 181 -22.34 -41.32 -47.20
N ASP A 182 -22.24 -41.75 -48.47
CA ASP A 182 -20.98 -41.74 -49.21
C ASP A 182 -20.50 -40.29 -49.43
N LEU A 183 -21.40 -39.40 -49.82
CA LEU A 183 -21.09 -37.97 -49.99
C LEU A 183 -20.62 -37.32 -48.69
N ASN A 184 -21.30 -37.61 -47.57
CA ASN A 184 -20.92 -37.09 -46.26
C ASN A 184 -19.55 -37.62 -45.81
N SER A 185 -19.18 -38.86 -46.17
CA SER A 185 -17.86 -39.41 -45.85
C SER A 185 -16.74 -38.61 -46.52
N VAL A 186 -16.92 -38.19 -47.78
CA VAL A 186 -15.92 -37.37 -48.50
C VAL A 186 -15.84 -35.96 -47.92
N ILE A 187 -16.98 -35.36 -47.56
CA ILE A 187 -17.05 -34.06 -46.89
C ILE A 187 -16.27 -34.10 -45.57
N GLU A 188 -16.45 -35.16 -44.78
CA GLU A 188 -15.76 -35.31 -43.50
C GLU A 188 -14.25 -35.51 -43.70
N ARG A 189 -13.83 -36.26 -44.72
CA ARG A 189 -12.41 -36.35 -45.09
C ARG A 189 -11.82 -34.98 -45.46
N LEU A 190 -12.52 -34.18 -46.26
CA LEU A 190 -12.09 -32.82 -46.61
C LEU A 190 -11.94 -31.94 -45.36
N ARG A 191 -12.89 -32.01 -44.43
CA ARG A 191 -12.85 -31.27 -43.16
C ARG A 191 -11.66 -31.69 -42.29
N LEU A 192 -11.43 -33.00 -42.15
CA LEU A 192 -10.32 -33.56 -41.37
C LEU A 192 -8.95 -33.28 -42.01
N ASN A 193 -8.89 -33.17 -43.33
CA ASN A 193 -7.72 -32.70 -44.07
C ASN A 193 -7.51 -31.18 -44.01
N GLY A 194 -8.28 -30.47 -43.18
CA GLY A 194 -8.06 -29.06 -42.89
C GLY A 194 -8.70 -28.08 -43.86
N MET A 195 -9.58 -28.52 -44.76
CA MET A 195 -10.33 -27.60 -45.63
C MET A 195 -11.24 -26.69 -44.77
N PRO A 196 -11.15 -25.36 -44.87
CA PRO A 196 -11.97 -24.45 -44.06
C PRO A 196 -13.48 -24.61 -44.35
N GLU A 197 -14.32 -24.57 -43.32
CA GLU A 197 -15.77 -24.78 -43.44
C GLU A 197 -16.46 -23.80 -44.39
N GLY A 198 -16.01 -22.54 -44.41
CA GLY A 198 -16.52 -21.54 -45.35
C GLY A 198 -16.25 -21.92 -46.81
N ALA A 199 -15.04 -22.41 -47.10
CA ALA A 199 -14.65 -22.85 -48.43
C ALA A 199 -15.34 -24.18 -48.82
N LEU A 200 -15.49 -25.10 -47.87
CA LEU A 200 -16.23 -26.36 -48.05
C LEU A 200 -17.71 -26.10 -48.38
N SER A 201 -18.35 -25.17 -47.67
CA SER A 201 -19.73 -24.75 -47.93
C SER A 201 -19.87 -24.12 -49.33
N GLN A 202 -18.88 -23.32 -49.75
CA GLN A 202 -18.86 -22.70 -51.06
C GLN A 202 -18.62 -23.73 -52.18
N PHE A 203 -17.76 -24.72 -51.96
CA PHE A 203 -17.56 -25.86 -52.84
C PHE A 203 -18.86 -26.64 -53.08
N ILE A 204 -19.58 -27.01 -52.00
CA ILE A 204 -20.83 -27.78 -52.09
C ILE A 204 -21.91 -27.01 -52.85
N LYS A 205 -22.03 -25.69 -52.60
CA LYS A 205 -23.00 -24.81 -53.27
C LYS A 205 -22.69 -24.60 -54.74
N THR A 206 -21.43 -24.37 -55.09
CA THR A 206 -21.02 -24.02 -56.46
C THR A 206 -20.82 -25.25 -57.34
N GLY A 207 -20.52 -26.42 -56.76
CA GLY A 207 -20.20 -27.64 -57.50
C GLY A 207 -18.90 -27.52 -58.32
N LYS A 208 -18.02 -26.58 -57.98
CA LYS A 208 -16.75 -26.32 -58.66
C LYS A 208 -15.58 -26.53 -57.72
N VAL A 209 -14.56 -27.25 -58.19
CA VAL A 209 -13.30 -27.45 -57.47
C VAL A 209 -12.68 -26.11 -57.09
N GLN A 210 -12.34 -25.96 -55.82
CA GLN A 210 -11.67 -24.81 -55.24
C GLN A 210 -10.17 -25.11 -55.09
N THR A 211 -9.34 -24.30 -55.73
CA THR A 211 -7.87 -24.37 -55.63
C THR A 211 -7.28 -23.18 -54.90
N ARG A 212 -7.94 -22.02 -54.99
CA ARG A 212 -7.53 -20.75 -54.39
C ARG A 212 -8.32 -20.48 -53.11
N PHE A 213 -7.62 -20.16 -52.04
CA PHE A 213 -8.18 -19.91 -50.72
C PHE A 213 -7.68 -18.57 -50.18
N THR A 214 -8.61 -17.76 -49.68
CA THR A 214 -8.29 -16.49 -49.04
C THR A 214 -8.10 -16.71 -47.54
N ILE A 215 -6.92 -16.34 -47.04
CA ILE A 215 -6.61 -16.31 -45.61
C ILE A 215 -7.10 -14.97 -45.05
N GLN A 216 -7.95 -15.03 -44.02
CA GLN A 216 -8.55 -13.86 -43.38
C GLN A 216 -8.09 -13.71 -41.93
N ALA A 217 -8.18 -12.50 -41.39
CA ALA A 217 -7.94 -12.25 -39.98
C ALA A 217 -9.03 -12.91 -39.10
N PRO A 218 -8.68 -13.82 -38.17
CA PRO A 218 -9.66 -14.50 -37.31
C PRO A 218 -10.22 -13.59 -36.21
N ILE A 219 -9.47 -12.56 -35.81
CA ILE A 219 -9.82 -11.57 -34.79
C ILE A 219 -9.46 -10.16 -35.27
N SER A 220 -10.04 -9.15 -34.63
CA SER A 220 -9.63 -7.75 -34.81
C SER A 220 -8.45 -7.45 -33.88
N GLY A 221 -7.47 -6.67 -34.35
CA GLY A 221 -6.27 -6.38 -33.56
C GLY A 221 -5.18 -5.68 -34.35
N VAL A 222 -3.94 -5.79 -33.88
CA VAL A 222 -2.72 -5.30 -34.53
C VAL A 222 -1.91 -6.49 -35.03
N ILE A 223 -1.35 -6.37 -36.23
CA ILE A 223 -0.45 -7.37 -36.82
C ILE A 223 0.92 -7.23 -36.16
N THR A 224 1.33 -8.23 -35.37
CA THR A 224 2.64 -8.23 -34.67
C THR A 224 3.71 -9.00 -35.44
N ALA A 225 3.32 -9.89 -36.34
CA ALA A 225 4.21 -10.53 -37.29
C ALA A 225 3.48 -10.80 -38.61
N LEU A 226 4.20 -10.68 -39.73
CA LEU A 226 3.69 -11.01 -41.06
C LEU A 226 4.85 -11.58 -41.90
N ASN A 227 4.91 -12.90 -42.05
CA ASN A 227 6.03 -13.60 -42.69
C ASN A 227 5.68 -14.11 -44.08
N LEU A 228 4.93 -13.32 -44.85
CA LEU A 228 4.43 -13.75 -46.15
C LEU A 228 4.67 -12.66 -47.19
N ARG A 229 5.27 -13.05 -48.32
CA ARG A 229 5.52 -12.20 -49.48
C ARG A 229 5.05 -12.91 -50.74
N LEU A 230 4.74 -12.11 -51.76
CA LEU A 230 4.32 -12.62 -53.06
C LEU A 230 5.39 -13.57 -53.63
N GLY A 231 4.97 -14.72 -54.16
CA GLY A 231 5.86 -15.72 -54.77
C GLY A 231 6.50 -16.71 -53.78
N MET A 232 6.24 -16.61 -52.48
CA MET A 232 6.69 -17.60 -51.51
C MET A 232 5.87 -18.89 -51.56
N ASN A 233 6.50 -20.01 -51.19
CA ASN A 233 5.79 -21.22 -50.79
C ASN A 233 5.40 -21.12 -49.32
N VAL A 234 4.27 -21.72 -48.95
CA VAL A 234 3.78 -21.78 -47.57
C VAL A 234 3.67 -23.23 -47.15
N SER A 235 4.12 -23.51 -45.93
CA SER A 235 3.94 -24.81 -45.27
C SER A 235 3.10 -24.67 -44.00
N LYS A 236 2.69 -25.80 -43.43
CA LYS A 236 1.92 -25.85 -42.17
C LYS A 236 2.67 -25.26 -40.97
N GLU A 237 3.99 -25.28 -41.01
CA GLU A 237 4.86 -24.84 -39.92
C GLU A 237 5.04 -23.30 -39.90
N VAL A 238 4.88 -22.66 -41.06
CA VAL A 238 5.15 -21.23 -41.21
C VAL A 238 3.99 -20.41 -40.65
N VAL A 239 4.32 -19.54 -39.70
CA VAL A 239 3.41 -18.51 -39.20
C VAL A 239 3.24 -17.43 -40.26
N ILE A 240 2.04 -17.36 -40.85
CA ILE A 240 1.68 -16.37 -41.87
C ILE A 240 1.56 -14.99 -41.23
N ALA A 241 0.73 -14.89 -40.19
CA ALA A 241 0.49 -13.64 -39.47
C ALA A 241 0.27 -13.92 -37.98
N GLN A 242 0.69 -12.98 -37.13
CA GLN A 242 0.32 -12.93 -35.71
C GLN A 242 -0.52 -11.67 -35.50
N ILE A 243 -1.66 -11.83 -34.86
CA ILE A 243 -2.61 -10.75 -34.60
C ILE A 243 -2.91 -10.75 -33.10
N GLN A 244 -2.71 -9.60 -32.46
CA GLN A 244 -3.02 -9.39 -31.05
C GLN A 244 -4.13 -8.35 -30.90
N GLY A 245 -5.15 -8.69 -30.11
CA GLY A 245 -6.28 -7.82 -29.83
C GLY A 245 -5.89 -6.61 -28.97
N THR A 246 -6.62 -5.52 -29.18
CA THR A 246 -6.41 -4.24 -28.50
C THR A 246 -7.65 -3.75 -27.74
N ASP A 247 -8.67 -4.60 -27.59
CA ASP A 247 -9.86 -4.25 -26.81
C ASP A 247 -10.54 -5.50 -26.21
N PRO A 248 -10.45 -5.73 -24.89
CA PRO A 248 -9.76 -4.90 -23.90
C PRO A 248 -8.22 -5.08 -23.96
N LEU A 249 -7.48 -4.07 -23.52
CA LEU A 249 -6.03 -4.15 -23.29
C LEU A 249 -5.72 -4.62 -21.88
N TRP A 250 -4.49 -5.05 -21.65
CA TRP A 250 -4.00 -5.39 -20.31
C TRP A 250 -3.13 -4.29 -19.74
N ILE A 251 -3.15 -4.17 -18.43
CA ILE A 251 -2.21 -3.38 -17.65
C ILE A 251 -1.57 -4.34 -16.64
N ASN A 252 -0.25 -4.45 -16.69
CA ASN A 252 0.53 -5.22 -15.74
C ASN A 252 1.26 -4.25 -14.81
N ALA A 253 0.88 -4.24 -13.53
CA ALA A 253 1.52 -3.42 -12.50
C ALA A 253 2.48 -4.27 -11.67
N SER A 254 3.66 -3.72 -11.40
CA SER A 254 4.68 -4.38 -10.58
C SER A 254 4.62 -3.83 -9.16
N VAL A 255 4.19 -4.68 -8.23
CA VAL A 255 3.94 -4.33 -6.83
C VAL A 255 4.98 -5.00 -5.92
N PRO A 256 5.70 -4.28 -5.05
CA PRO A 256 6.65 -4.89 -4.12
C PRO A 256 6.00 -5.96 -3.23
N GLN A 257 6.71 -7.05 -2.97
CA GLN A 257 6.18 -8.13 -2.11
C GLN A 257 5.87 -7.68 -0.66
N SER A 258 6.48 -6.59 -0.19
CA SER A 258 6.25 -6.05 1.17
C SER A 258 4.83 -5.55 1.40
N VAL A 259 4.09 -5.20 0.33
CA VAL A 259 2.71 -4.71 0.42
C VAL A 259 1.67 -5.79 0.14
N ALA A 260 2.09 -7.07 0.01
CA ALA A 260 1.21 -8.18 -0.35
C ALA A 260 0.03 -8.36 0.61
N GLU A 261 0.22 -8.06 1.91
CA GLU A 261 -0.85 -8.15 2.92
C GLU A 261 -2.00 -7.16 2.66
N LEU A 262 -1.73 -6.04 1.97
CA LEU A 262 -2.74 -5.02 1.61
C LEU A 262 -3.57 -5.41 0.39
N LEU A 263 -3.13 -6.42 -0.36
CA LEU A 263 -3.78 -6.87 -1.59
C LEU A 263 -4.88 -7.88 -1.26
N ASN A 264 -6.10 -7.39 -1.03
CA ASN A 264 -7.28 -8.22 -0.79
C ASN A 264 -8.31 -8.03 -1.91
N GLN A 265 -9.30 -8.92 -2.01
CA GLN A 265 -10.31 -8.87 -3.09
C GLN A 265 -11.21 -7.62 -3.06
N GLN A 266 -11.22 -6.87 -1.96
CA GLN A 266 -12.02 -5.64 -1.80
C GLN A 266 -11.24 -4.38 -2.21
N THR A 267 -9.95 -4.53 -2.47
CA THR A 267 -9.06 -3.45 -2.89
C THR A 267 -9.54 -2.86 -4.22
N GLN A 268 -9.69 -1.53 -4.24
CA GLN A 268 -10.00 -0.77 -5.44
C GLN A 268 -8.72 -0.16 -6.00
N PHE A 269 -8.53 -0.33 -7.30
CA PHE A 269 -7.42 0.28 -8.01
C PHE A 269 -7.94 1.36 -8.96
N THR A 270 -7.17 2.44 -9.08
CA THR A 270 -7.35 3.43 -10.14
C THR A 270 -6.11 3.46 -11.01
N VAL A 271 -6.30 3.64 -12.31
CA VAL A 271 -5.20 3.73 -13.25
C VAL A 271 -5.08 5.17 -13.70
N SER A 272 -3.86 5.70 -13.63
CA SER A 272 -3.48 6.98 -14.23
C SER A 272 -2.45 6.75 -15.34
N ILE A 273 -2.66 7.41 -16.47
CA ILE A 273 -1.81 7.24 -17.65
C ILE A 273 -1.22 8.60 -17.98
N PRO A 274 0.11 8.79 -17.93
CA PRO A 274 0.75 10.09 -18.17
C PRO A 274 0.42 10.71 -19.52
N ALA A 275 0.18 9.88 -20.54
CA ALA A 275 -0.25 10.35 -21.86
C ALA A 275 -1.65 11.00 -21.86
N TYR A 276 -2.48 10.70 -20.86
CA TYR A 276 -3.87 11.16 -20.75
C TYR A 276 -4.21 11.56 -19.30
N PRO A 277 -3.61 12.66 -18.78
CA PRO A 277 -3.70 13.02 -17.36
C PRO A 277 -5.11 13.45 -16.90
N SER A 278 -5.98 13.87 -17.83
CA SER A 278 -7.35 14.28 -17.54
C SER A 278 -8.36 13.13 -17.54
N GLN A 279 -7.94 11.91 -17.89
CA GLN A 279 -8.80 10.74 -17.93
C GLN A 279 -8.47 9.80 -16.77
N LEU A 280 -9.50 9.49 -15.98
CA LEU A 280 -9.41 8.45 -14.96
C LEU A 280 -9.93 7.15 -15.55
N PHE A 281 -9.12 6.10 -15.45
CA PHE A 281 -9.50 4.78 -15.89
C PHE A 281 -9.82 3.91 -14.68
N THR A 282 -11.10 3.52 -14.57
CA THR A 282 -11.56 2.63 -13.51
C THR A 282 -11.27 1.18 -13.89
N VAL A 283 -10.57 0.47 -13.00
CA VAL A 283 -10.34 -0.96 -13.11
C VAL A 283 -11.60 -1.71 -12.69
N LYS A 284 -12.18 -2.52 -13.59
CA LYS A 284 -13.33 -3.38 -13.28
C LYS A 284 -12.90 -4.72 -12.69
N ASN A 285 -11.93 -5.36 -13.34
CA ASN A 285 -11.42 -6.67 -12.99
C ASN A 285 -9.90 -6.60 -12.88
N TRP A 286 -9.37 -7.21 -11.83
CA TRP A 286 -7.95 -7.38 -11.63
C TRP A 286 -7.66 -8.76 -11.06
N LEU A 287 -6.45 -9.24 -11.31
CA LEU A 287 -5.96 -10.54 -10.89
C LEU A 287 -4.53 -10.39 -10.39
N ILE A 288 -4.26 -10.87 -9.18
CA ILE A 288 -2.89 -11.07 -8.70
C ILE A 288 -2.37 -12.35 -9.35
N LEU A 289 -1.27 -12.24 -10.10
CA LEU A 289 -0.64 -13.42 -10.69
C LEU A 289 -0.05 -14.31 -9.59
N PRO A 290 -0.12 -15.65 -9.73
CA PRO A 290 0.28 -16.58 -8.68
C PRO A 290 1.80 -16.64 -8.45
N SER A 291 2.59 -16.14 -9.39
CA SER A 291 4.05 -16.10 -9.29
C SER A 291 4.56 -14.67 -9.17
N ALA A 292 5.46 -14.45 -8.23
CA ALA A 292 6.26 -13.23 -8.15
C ALA A 292 7.40 -13.27 -9.18
N ASP A 293 7.79 -12.09 -9.68
CA ASP A 293 8.98 -11.91 -10.48
C ASP A 293 10.22 -11.97 -9.57
N GLN A 294 11.10 -12.93 -9.85
CA GLN A 294 12.30 -13.17 -9.05
C GLN A 294 13.36 -12.08 -9.25
N ALA A 295 13.43 -11.47 -10.44
CA ALA A 295 14.43 -10.47 -10.77
C ALA A 295 14.12 -9.13 -10.09
N SER A 296 12.86 -8.71 -10.12
CA SER A 296 12.42 -7.45 -9.49
C SER A 296 11.90 -7.60 -8.06
N ARG A 297 11.67 -8.84 -7.57
CA ARG A 297 11.02 -9.12 -6.27
C ARG A 297 9.63 -8.47 -6.15
N THR A 298 8.91 -8.43 -7.26
CA THR A 298 7.56 -7.86 -7.33
C THR A 298 6.50 -8.92 -7.63
N ILE A 299 5.32 -8.72 -7.08
CA ILE A 299 4.10 -9.42 -7.47
C ILE A 299 3.48 -8.65 -8.62
N ASN A 300 3.03 -9.36 -9.65
CA ASN A 300 2.39 -8.75 -10.81
C ASN A 300 0.87 -8.74 -10.63
N ILE A 301 0.29 -7.54 -10.68
CA ILE A 301 -1.16 -7.36 -10.73
C ILE A 301 -1.54 -7.10 -12.18
N ARG A 302 -2.37 -7.96 -12.75
CA ARG A 302 -2.92 -7.79 -14.09
C ARG A 302 -4.33 -7.25 -14.00
N THR A 303 -4.61 -6.21 -14.78
CA THR A 303 -5.97 -5.67 -14.93
C THR A 303 -6.32 -5.45 -16.39
N GLU A 304 -7.61 -5.45 -16.69
CA GLU A 304 -8.15 -5.18 -18.03
C GLU A 304 -8.67 -3.76 -18.11
N ILE A 305 -8.30 -3.06 -19.18
CA ILE A 305 -8.75 -1.71 -19.49
C ILE A 305 -9.46 -1.70 -20.84
N ALA A 306 -10.68 -1.17 -20.85
CA ALA A 306 -11.43 -0.97 -22.08
C ALA A 306 -10.87 0.25 -22.81
N ASP A 307 -10.62 0.12 -24.12
CA ASP A 307 -10.14 1.21 -24.97
C ASP A 307 -11.00 1.35 -26.24
N PRO A 308 -12.28 1.73 -26.11
CA PRO A 308 -13.19 1.83 -27.24
C PRO A 308 -12.78 2.92 -28.23
N ASN A 309 -12.09 3.96 -27.75
CA ASN A 309 -11.59 5.07 -28.56
C ASN A 309 -10.20 4.81 -29.13
N HIS A 310 -9.59 3.65 -28.82
CA HIS A 310 -8.33 3.22 -29.39
C HIS A 310 -7.16 4.20 -29.14
N LEU A 311 -7.20 4.86 -27.99
CA LEU A 311 -6.23 5.87 -27.58
C LEU A 311 -4.96 5.20 -27.02
N LEU A 312 -5.16 4.14 -26.24
CA LEU A 312 -4.13 3.44 -25.52
C LEU A 312 -3.31 2.57 -26.47
N LYS A 313 -1.99 2.57 -26.29
CA LYS A 313 -1.07 1.79 -27.10
C LYS A 313 -0.28 0.86 -26.19
N PRO A 314 -0.15 -0.43 -26.56
CA PRO A 314 0.79 -1.32 -25.90
C PRO A 314 2.21 -0.73 -25.85
N GLY A 315 2.91 -0.93 -24.74
CA GLY A 315 4.21 -0.33 -24.44
C GLY A 315 4.14 1.04 -23.76
N MET A 316 2.94 1.63 -23.60
CA MET A 316 2.79 2.84 -22.78
C MET A 316 2.96 2.50 -21.28
N THR A 317 3.58 3.42 -20.56
CA THR A 317 3.64 3.38 -19.09
C THR A 317 2.32 3.86 -18.50
N ALA A 318 1.91 3.23 -17.42
CA ALA A 318 0.79 3.62 -16.58
C ALA A 318 1.18 3.55 -15.11
N TYR A 319 0.36 4.12 -14.24
CA TYR A 319 0.51 4.03 -12.80
C TYR A 319 -0.76 3.44 -12.20
N LEU A 320 -0.59 2.38 -11.42
CA LEU A 320 -1.65 1.75 -10.65
C LEU A 320 -1.65 2.36 -9.24
N ASN A 321 -2.69 3.10 -8.92
CA ASN A 321 -2.88 3.67 -7.59
C ASN A 321 -3.77 2.75 -6.75
N LEU A 322 -3.28 2.45 -5.56
CA LEU A 322 -3.90 1.62 -4.55
C LEU A 322 -4.32 2.51 -3.39
N VAL A 323 -5.63 2.55 -3.13
CA VAL A 323 -6.18 3.10 -1.89
C VAL A 323 -6.73 1.95 -1.06
N ALA A 324 -6.18 1.73 0.12
CA ALA A 324 -6.58 0.63 1.00
C ALA A 324 -6.55 1.02 2.48
N GLU A 325 -7.42 0.41 3.26
CA GLU A 325 -7.36 0.49 4.73
C GLU A 325 -6.55 -0.70 5.26
N GLY A 326 -5.59 -0.43 6.13
CA GLY A 326 -4.86 -1.45 6.87
C GLY A 326 -5.66 -2.08 8.00
N ASN A 327 -4.98 -2.95 8.73
CA ASN A 327 -5.48 -3.49 9.99
C ASN A 327 -5.53 -2.39 11.07
N GLU A 328 -6.40 -2.60 12.05
CA GLU A 328 -6.47 -1.71 13.21
C GLU A 328 -5.19 -1.82 14.04
N SER A 329 -4.65 -0.67 14.44
CA SER A 329 -3.42 -0.55 15.23
C SER A 329 -3.38 0.78 15.98
N LEU A 330 -2.35 0.97 16.82
CA LEU A 330 -2.08 2.26 17.44
C LEU A 330 -1.50 3.19 16.38
N LEU A 331 -2.13 4.34 16.18
CA LEU A 331 -1.75 5.33 15.18
C LEU A 331 -1.17 6.57 15.86
N ILE A 332 0.01 6.95 15.40
CA ILE A 332 0.70 8.17 15.81
C ILE A 332 1.20 8.94 14.58
N PRO A 333 1.33 10.28 14.64
CA PRO A 333 1.99 11.03 13.57
C PRO A 333 3.43 10.55 13.40
N SER A 334 3.89 10.33 12.17
CA SER A 334 5.26 9.82 11.92
C SER A 334 6.34 10.71 12.52
N GLN A 335 6.07 12.02 12.64
CA GLN A 335 6.98 13.00 13.23
C GLN A 335 7.28 12.77 14.73
N ALA A 336 6.46 11.97 15.42
CA ALA A 336 6.65 11.63 16.82
C ALA A 336 7.65 10.48 17.05
N ILE A 337 8.11 9.83 15.98
CA ILE A 337 9.01 8.68 16.06
C ILE A 337 10.43 9.16 15.89
N VAL A 338 11.28 8.75 16.83
CA VAL A 338 12.73 8.86 16.73
C VAL A 338 13.28 7.51 16.33
N ASP A 339 13.90 7.42 15.16
CA ASP A 339 14.57 6.22 14.67
C ASP A 339 16.09 6.43 14.70
N SER A 340 16.76 5.67 15.56
CA SER A 340 18.22 5.67 15.69
C SER A 340 18.91 4.62 14.80
N GLY A 341 18.13 3.88 13.99
CA GLY A 341 18.54 2.75 13.17
C GLY A 341 18.68 1.43 13.94
N LYS A 342 18.93 1.47 15.26
CA LYS A 342 18.98 0.29 16.13
C LYS A 342 17.72 0.12 16.98
N GLU A 343 17.14 1.23 17.40
CA GLU A 343 15.91 1.26 18.17
C GLU A 343 15.03 2.43 17.71
N GLN A 344 13.72 2.19 17.81
CA GLN A 344 12.68 3.17 17.53
C GLN A 344 11.97 3.48 18.84
N HIS A 345 11.82 4.77 19.13
CA HIS A 345 11.16 5.22 20.35
C HIS A 345 10.36 6.49 20.11
N VAL A 346 9.49 6.80 21.07
CA VAL A 346 8.73 8.04 21.13
C VAL A 346 8.90 8.68 22.51
N ILE A 347 8.58 9.96 22.61
CA ILE A 347 8.55 10.66 23.89
C ILE A 347 7.10 10.81 24.35
N ALA A 348 6.72 10.05 25.37
CA ALA A 348 5.42 10.15 26.02
C ALA A 348 5.44 11.22 27.12
N VAL A 349 4.31 11.85 27.39
CA VAL A 349 4.13 12.80 28.49
C VAL A 349 3.39 12.10 29.62
N GLY A 350 4.06 11.95 30.77
CA GLY A 350 3.49 11.36 31.98
C GLY A 350 2.48 12.30 32.66
N GLU A 351 1.72 11.76 33.62
CA GLU A 351 0.65 12.50 34.33
C GLU A 351 1.15 13.76 35.03
N ASN A 352 2.41 13.77 35.47
CA ASN A 352 3.06 14.89 36.15
C ASN A 352 3.77 15.87 35.19
N GLY A 353 3.58 15.73 33.87
CA GLY A 353 4.27 16.53 32.85
C GLY A 353 5.73 16.15 32.61
N GLU A 354 6.17 14.98 33.09
CA GLU A 354 7.47 14.41 32.78
C GLU A 354 7.51 13.83 31.36
N PHE A 355 8.66 13.89 30.69
CA PHE A 355 8.88 13.33 29.37
C PHE A 355 9.56 11.96 29.49
N ILE A 356 8.85 10.91 29.11
CA ILE A 356 9.28 9.52 29.28
C ILE A 356 9.56 8.93 27.89
N PRO A 357 10.82 8.56 27.58
CA PRO A 357 11.12 7.85 26.34
C PRO A 357 10.57 6.42 26.43
N LYS A 358 9.83 5.99 25.39
CA LYS A 358 9.23 4.65 25.29
C LYS A 358 9.61 4.01 23.96
N ARG A 359 10.15 2.80 24.02
CA ARG A 359 10.41 1.99 22.80
C ARG A 359 9.09 1.60 22.15
N VAL A 360 9.07 1.63 20.82
CA VAL A 360 7.90 1.24 20.03
C VAL A 360 8.31 0.29 18.92
N ARG A 361 7.38 -0.55 18.47
CA ARG A 361 7.56 -1.38 17.27
C ARG A 361 6.67 -0.87 16.14
N VAL A 362 7.31 -0.26 15.14
CA VAL A 362 6.64 0.21 13.91
C VAL A 362 6.24 -0.98 13.04
N LEU A 363 5.00 -0.98 12.58
CA LEU A 363 4.50 -1.92 11.57
C LEU A 363 4.67 -1.35 10.17
N SER A 364 4.17 -0.14 9.97
CA SER A 364 4.12 0.50 8.66
C SER A 364 3.85 2.00 8.79
N GLU A 365 4.22 2.75 7.76
CA GLU A 365 4.02 4.19 7.66
C GLU A 365 3.27 4.52 6.37
N SER A 366 2.28 5.41 6.46
CA SER A 366 1.54 5.93 5.31
C SER A 366 0.86 7.26 5.64
N GLN A 367 0.78 8.16 4.66
CA GLN A 367 0.09 9.46 4.79
C GLN A 367 0.44 10.24 6.08
N GLN A 368 1.73 10.33 6.44
CA GLN A 368 2.24 11.02 7.64
C GLN A 368 1.81 10.41 8.98
N MET A 369 1.21 9.23 8.95
CA MET A 369 0.83 8.45 10.12
C MET A 369 1.61 7.14 10.13
N THR A 370 1.96 6.68 11.33
CA THR A 370 2.65 5.42 11.53
C THR A 370 1.82 4.51 12.42
N ALA A 371 1.69 3.25 11.99
CA ALA A 371 1.07 2.18 12.75
C ALA A 371 2.09 1.53 13.69
N ILE A 372 1.71 1.43 14.96
CA ILE A 372 2.51 0.85 16.05
C ILE A 372 1.82 -0.43 16.53
N SER A 373 2.61 -1.50 16.64
CA SER A 373 2.14 -2.78 17.19
C SER A 373 2.22 -2.84 18.72
N GLU A 374 3.31 -2.31 19.28
CA GLU A 374 3.65 -2.44 20.70
C GLU A 374 4.35 -1.18 21.21
N GLY A 375 4.25 -0.93 22.52
CA GLY A 375 5.00 0.12 23.23
C GLY A 375 4.17 1.31 23.71
N LEU A 376 2.91 1.42 23.29
CA LEU A 376 2.00 2.52 23.64
C LEU A 376 0.61 2.04 24.04
N GLN A 377 -0.16 2.92 24.65
CA GLN A 377 -1.56 2.71 24.98
C GLN A 377 -2.43 3.83 24.38
N VAL A 378 -3.70 3.51 24.13
CA VAL A 378 -4.68 4.48 23.60
C VAL A 378 -4.86 5.62 24.62
N GLY A 379 -4.82 6.86 24.13
CA GLY A 379 -4.98 8.06 24.96
C GLY A 379 -3.69 8.57 25.59
N GLU A 380 -2.55 7.88 25.44
CA GLU A 380 -1.26 8.45 25.85
C GLU A 380 -0.93 9.71 25.05
N HIS A 381 -0.40 10.74 25.72
CA HIS A 381 0.07 11.96 25.06
C HIS A 381 1.51 11.77 24.59
N ILE A 382 1.76 11.99 23.31
CA ILE A 382 3.10 11.90 22.71
C ILE A 382 3.53 13.23 22.11
N VAL A 383 4.83 13.54 22.19
CA VAL A 383 5.40 14.76 21.63
C VAL A 383 5.55 14.62 20.11
N THR A 384 5.01 15.58 19.36
CA THR A 384 5.10 15.62 17.87
C THR A 384 5.99 16.75 17.37
N GLN A 385 6.09 17.86 18.12
CA GLN A 385 6.89 19.02 17.74
C GLN A 385 7.89 19.36 18.85
N GLY A 386 9.13 19.65 18.48
CA GLY A 386 10.22 19.88 19.43
C GLY A 386 10.89 18.60 19.94
N ILE A 387 10.57 17.43 19.36
CA ILE A 387 11.02 16.12 19.83
C ILE A 387 12.53 16.02 19.98
N PHE A 388 13.31 16.56 19.05
CA PHE A 388 14.77 16.45 19.05
C PHE A 388 15.43 17.05 20.31
N LEU A 389 14.94 18.21 20.77
CA LEU A 389 15.52 18.86 21.95
C LEU A 389 15.12 18.13 23.24
N ILE A 390 13.88 17.65 23.32
CA ILE A 390 13.41 16.87 24.46
C ILE A 390 14.13 15.52 24.51
N ASP A 391 14.32 14.86 23.37
CA ASP A 391 15.06 13.61 23.24
C ASP A 391 16.53 13.79 23.62
N SER A 392 17.15 14.89 23.17
CA SER A 392 18.53 15.24 23.55
C SER A 392 18.67 15.44 25.06
N GLU A 393 17.74 16.16 25.68
CA GLU A 393 17.72 16.37 27.13
C GLU A 393 17.47 15.05 27.88
N ALA A 394 16.54 14.21 27.40
CA ALA A 394 16.29 12.88 27.95
C ALA A 394 17.52 11.96 27.83
N ASN A 395 18.31 12.10 26.77
CA ASN A 395 19.55 11.35 26.57
C ASN A 395 20.65 11.81 27.54
N ILE A 396 20.83 13.13 27.69
CA ILE A 396 21.78 13.72 28.64
C ILE A 396 21.43 13.36 30.08
N ALA A 397 20.13 13.37 30.43
CA ALA A 397 19.62 12.96 31.74
C ALA A 397 19.71 11.44 31.99
N GLY A 398 20.11 10.66 30.98
CA GLY A 398 20.22 9.19 31.07
C GLY A 398 18.88 8.46 31.08
N ALA A 399 17.78 9.12 30.73
CA ALA A 399 16.44 8.52 30.67
C ALA A 399 16.34 7.48 29.54
N LEU A 400 16.99 7.71 28.40
CA LEU A 400 17.02 6.74 27.28
C LEU A 400 17.65 5.39 27.70
N ALA A 401 18.71 5.42 28.51
CA ALA A 401 19.36 4.21 29.00
C ALA A 401 18.48 3.40 29.97
N LYS A 402 17.49 4.06 30.59
CA LYS A 402 16.54 3.45 31.52
C LYS A 402 15.23 2.98 30.85
N MET A 403 15.11 3.11 29.52
CA MET A 403 13.92 2.68 28.78
C MET A 403 13.64 1.19 28.99
N GLU A 404 12.38 0.87 29.25
CA GLU A 404 11.91 -0.52 29.35
C GLU A 404 12.07 -1.24 28.00
N ALA A 405 12.54 -2.49 28.05
CA ALA A 405 12.53 -3.36 26.88
C ALA A 405 11.08 -3.68 26.52
N LEU A 406 10.80 -3.81 25.22
CA LEU A 406 9.51 -4.35 24.78
C LEU A 406 9.34 -5.77 25.38
N PRO A 407 8.14 -6.16 25.82
CA PRO A 407 7.90 -7.51 26.32
C PRO A 407 8.28 -8.54 25.24
N GLU A 408 9.17 -9.47 25.57
CA GLU A 408 9.48 -10.58 24.66
C GLU A 408 8.24 -11.42 24.44
N VAL A 409 7.81 -11.55 23.19
CA VAL A 409 6.78 -12.53 22.80
C VAL A 409 7.37 -13.91 23.06
N SER A 410 6.99 -14.53 24.17
CA SER A 410 7.31 -15.92 24.46
C SER A 410 6.70 -16.78 23.37
N ALA A 411 7.50 -17.16 22.37
CA ALA A 411 7.16 -18.20 21.43
C ALA A 411 6.93 -19.47 22.26
N SER A 412 5.68 -19.91 22.34
CA SER A 412 5.32 -21.20 22.90
C SER A 412 5.88 -22.28 21.97
N SER A 413 7.14 -22.67 22.19
CA SER A 413 7.69 -23.89 21.62
C SER A 413 7.01 -25.09 22.28
N ASN A 414 5.84 -25.46 21.76
CA ASN A 414 5.28 -26.79 21.95
C ASN A 414 6.20 -27.78 21.23
N HIS A 415 7.26 -28.20 21.91
CA HIS A 415 8.03 -29.38 21.54
C HIS A 415 7.21 -30.60 21.97
N SER A 416 6.20 -30.98 21.16
CA SER A 416 5.64 -32.32 21.23
C SER A 416 6.66 -33.30 20.64
N SER A 417 7.49 -33.84 21.52
CA SER A 417 8.29 -35.03 21.25
C SER A 417 7.36 -36.19 20.90
N HIS A 418 7.17 -36.45 19.60
CA HIS A 418 6.53 -37.67 19.12
C HIS A 418 7.50 -38.83 19.37
N LYS A 419 7.31 -39.50 20.50
CA LYS A 419 7.97 -40.76 20.84
C LYS A 419 7.29 -41.85 20.02
N SER A 420 7.97 -42.33 18.99
CA SER A 420 7.65 -43.56 18.28
C SER A 420 7.86 -44.75 19.25
N GLN A 421 6.77 -45.46 19.54
CA GLN A 421 6.81 -46.80 20.13
C GLN A 421 6.36 -47.80 19.07
N GLU A 422 7.22 -48.83 18.94
CA GLU A 422 7.06 -50.21 18.45
C GLU A 422 5.88 -50.60 17.56
#